data_AF-A0A4R2JGF2-F1
#
_entry.id   AF-A0A4R2JGF2-F1
#
_cell.length_a   1.000
_cell.length_b   1.000
_cell.length_c   1.000
_cell.angle_alpha   90.00
_cell.angle_beta   90.00
_cell.angle_gamma   90.00
#
_symmetry.space_group_name_H-M   'P 1'
#
loop_
_entity.id
_entity.type
_entity.pdbx_description
1 polymer ?
#
loop_
_entity_poly.entity_id
_entity_poly.type
_entity_poly.pdbx_seq_one_letter_code
_entity_poly.pdbx_strand_id
1 'polypeptide(L)'
;MFGDPYLVWHDGADFGALIAEHERKPERVERMLRAGVGDHDPVAVESLGALARLGRAPSDTAALLQSALGSARGVFRVRTAQVLCELTGNDEYVSEVATVLEGFGHWGDRVDAAVALRALPITPRSVAALHRGMLDQESLVRHHSANGLLGLAGQRSDIADDGRFAQVTGEDPAAWRAVAGELRGAFATRTAGVYGDRASFAVELGPADYAAPHHRDARLYLAGTRVPGADRPHVPALRNIGVYTTHPDRAPDYPSLRSTLEYLGFADLPESVTLDEDATAATLDAVAAALDFDVDVSRWCAMDILVGDRSRLAFEIGPADPDGAQLRTCTMWLDGAIVTPFDNTAYVPQFAHSLRWDVAAYRAGKSPDFGDWGPTTNDLSAELDPDGTLRYRLRSQIDGVGDREGAVRLHIDEIVAVMAEAADVLTAGT
;
A
#
# COMPACT_ATOMS: atom_id res chain seq x y z
N MET A 1 -18.94 -23.97 20.30
CA MET A 1 -19.66 -23.08 19.36
C MET A 1 -20.97 -22.62 19.98
N PHE A 2 -21.34 -21.36 19.74
CA PHE A 2 -22.65 -20.80 20.09
C PHE A 2 -23.57 -20.92 18.88
N GLY A 3 -24.47 -21.90 18.92
CA GLY A 3 -25.36 -22.24 17.83
C GLY A 3 -25.25 -23.71 17.44
N ASP A 4 -26.24 -24.19 16.70
CA ASP A 4 -26.23 -25.50 16.07
C ASP A 4 -25.18 -25.51 14.93
N PRO A 5 -24.32 -26.54 14.79
CA PRO A 5 -23.26 -26.55 13.77
C PRO A 5 -23.74 -26.36 12.33
N TYR A 6 -24.93 -26.87 12.00
CA TYR A 6 -25.53 -26.70 10.68
C TYR A 6 -26.02 -25.26 10.50
N LEU A 7 -26.64 -24.67 11.52
CA LEU A 7 -27.05 -23.25 11.49
C LEU A 7 -25.86 -22.30 11.50
N VAL A 8 -24.77 -22.61 12.22
CA VAL A 8 -23.55 -21.78 12.18
C VAL A 8 -22.92 -21.81 10.78
N TRP A 9 -22.97 -22.95 10.10
CA TRP A 9 -22.50 -23.06 8.73
C TRP A 9 -23.41 -22.32 7.72
N HIS A 10 -24.72 -22.30 7.94
CA HIS A 10 -25.68 -21.71 7.00
C HIS A 10 -25.94 -20.21 7.25
N ASP A 11 -26.10 -19.82 8.52
CA ASP A 11 -26.57 -18.50 8.96
C ASP A 11 -25.49 -17.70 9.71
N GLY A 12 -24.33 -18.31 9.95
CA GLY A 12 -23.27 -17.71 10.77
C GLY A 12 -23.49 -17.90 12.28
N ALA A 13 -22.52 -17.44 13.07
CA ALA A 13 -22.57 -17.59 14.52
C ALA A 13 -23.64 -16.70 15.16
N ASP A 14 -24.37 -17.24 16.15
CA ASP A 14 -25.32 -16.45 16.94
C ASP A 14 -24.58 -15.61 17.99
N PHE A 15 -24.11 -14.43 17.55
CA PHE A 15 -23.42 -13.50 18.43
C PHE A 15 -24.32 -12.97 19.56
N GLY A 16 -25.65 -12.93 19.36
CA GLY A 16 -26.59 -12.54 20.42
C GLY A 16 -26.58 -13.54 21.58
N ALA A 17 -26.65 -14.84 21.27
CA ALA A 17 -26.54 -15.90 22.26
C ALA A 17 -25.16 -15.94 22.94
N LEU A 18 -24.07 -15.71 22.19
CA LEU A 18 -22.72 -15.54 22.73
C LEU A 18 -22.68 -14.41 23.77
N ILE A 19 -23.16 -13.22 23.42
CA ILE A 19 -23.12 -12.04 24.30
C ILE A 19 -23.93 -12.31 25.57
N ALA A 20 -25.12 -12.89 25.44
CA ALA A 20 -25.98 -13.19 26.58
C ALA A 20 -25.37 -14.26 27.50
N GLU A 21 -24.65 -15.26 26.97
CA GLU A 21 -23.93 -16.23 27.79
C GLU A 21 -22.68 -15.61 28.43
N HIS A 22 -21.97 -14.73 27.73
CA HIS A 22 -20.82 -14.01 28.28
C HIS A 22 -21.22 -13.15 29.48
N GLU A 23 -22.37 -12.48 29.43
CA GLU A 23 -22.92 -11.72 30.57
C GLU A 23 -23.24 -12.62 31.78
N ARG A 24 -23.72 -13.85 31.54
CA ARG A 24 -24.05 -14.79 32.62
C ARG A 24 -22.83 -15.49 33.19
N LYS A 25 -21.86 -15.86 32.34
CA LYS A 25 -20.74 -16.76 32.66
C LYS A 25 -19.47 -16.40 31.86
N PRO A 26 -18.84 -15.23 32.12
CA PRO A 26 -17.73 -14.73 31.30
C PRO A 26 -16.55 -15.70 31.25
N GLU A 27 -16.08 -16.20 32.41
CA GLU A 27 -14.95 -17.15 32.48
C GLU A 27 -15.19 -18.45 31.69
N ARG A 28 -16.45 -18.91 31.59
CA ARG A 28 -16.78 -20.10 30.80
C ARG A 28 -16.67 -19.80 29.31
N VAL A 29 -17.22 -18.66 28.87
CA VAL A 29 -17.16 -18.22 27.48
C VAL A 29 -15.70 -18.01 27.08
N GLU A 30 -14.92 -17.27 27.87
CA GLU A 30 -13.52 -17.00 27.58
C GLU A 30 -12.68 -18.27 27.44
N ARG A 31 -12.82 -19.23 28.37
CA ARG A 31 -12.12 -20.52 28.27
C ARG A 31 -12.49 -21.27 27.01
N MET A 32 -13.77 -21.25 26.63
CA MET A 32 -14.23 -21.92 25.41
C MET A 32 -13.69 -21.23 24.15
N LEU A 33 -13.68 -19.90 24.11
CA LEU A 33 -13.12 -19.15 22.98
C LEU A 33 -11.62 -19.38 22.86
N ARG A 34 -10.87 -19.38 23.97
CA ARG A 34 -9.43 -19.72 23.96
C ARG A 34 -9.18 -21.13 23.43
N ALA A 35 -9.99 -22.12 23.85
CA ALA A 35 -9.90 -23.47 23.32
C ALA A 35 -10.17 -23.51 21.81
N GLY A 36 -11.22 -22.82 21.35
CA GLY A 36 -11.53 -22.72 19.92
C GLY A 36 -10.42 -22.07 19.09
N VAL A 37 -9.78 -21.02 19.61
CA VAL A 37 -8.58 -20.44 18.96
C VAL A 37 -7.44 -21.46 18.88
N GLY A 38 -7.23 -22.25 19.94
CA GLY A 38 -6.24 -23.34 19.94
C GLY A 38 -6.53 -24.45 18.95
N ASP A 39 -7.81 -24.71 18.65
CA ASP A 39 -8.29 -25.69 17.67
C ASP A 39 -8.43 -25.09 16.25
N HIS A 40 -7.97 -23.85 16.03
CA HIS A 40 -8.08 -23.11 14.76
C HIS A 40 -9.53 -22.93 14.26
N ASP A 41 -10.49 -22.76 15.18
CA ASP A 41 -11.90 -22.49 14.86
C ASP A 41 -12.10 -21.01 14.48
N PRO A 42 -12.47 -20.68 13.23
CA PRO A 42 -12.69 -19.30 12.80
C PRO A 42 -13.85 -18.63 13.57
N VAL A 43 -14.85 -19.40 14.01
CA VAL A 43 -16.00 -18.88 14.76
C VAL A 43 -15.57 -18.38 16.14
N ALA A 44 -14.56 -19.01 16.76
CA ALA A 44 -14.01 -18.55 18.02
C ALA A 44 -13.35 -17.17 17.89
N VAL A 45 -12.65 -16.94 16.78
CA VAL A 45 -12.03 -15.65 16.47
C VAL A 45 -13.09 -14.57 16.21
N GLU A 46 -14.08 -14.88 15.37
CA GLU A 46 -15.20 -13.96 15.09
C GLU A 46 -15.96 -13.59 16.37
N SER A 47 -16.14 -14.56 17.27
CA SER A 47 -16.75 -14.34 18.59
C SER A 47 -15.93 -13.39 19.46
N LEU A 48 -14.61 -13.52 19.46
CA LEU A 48 -13.71 -12.58 20.15
C LEU A 48 -13.82 -11.17 19.54
N GLY A 49 -13.89 -11.06 18.20
CA GLY A 49 -14.12 -9.79 17.52
C GLY A 49 -15.48 -9.16 17.87
N ALA A 50 -16.54 -9.95 17.97
CA ALA A 50 -17.85 -9.49 18.39
C ALA A 50 -17.84 -8.95 19.83
N LEU A 51 -17.15 -9.63 20.76
CA LEU A 51 -16.95 -9.14 22.13
C LEU A 51 -16.08 -7.88 22.17
N ALA A 52 -15.04 -7.80 21.33
CA ALA A 52 -14.14 -6.66 21.24
C ALA A 52 -14.86 -5.38 20.84
N ARG A 53 -15.76 -5.45 19.84
CA ARG A 53 -16.61 -4.33 19.41
C ARG A 53 -17.53 -3.78 20.51
N LEU A 54 -17.76 -4.56 21.57
CA LEU A 54 -18.53 -4.15 22.75
C LEU A 54 -17.65 -3.75 23.94
N GLY A 55 -16.31 -3.72 23.78
CA GLY A 55 -15.37 -3.46 24.87
C GLY A 55 -15.33 -4.58 25.92
N ARG A 56 -15.67 -5.82 25.52
CA ARG A 56 -15.83 -6.98 26.42
C ARG A 56 -14.87 -8.13 26.14
N ALA A 57 -14.02 -8.02 25.12
CA ALA A 57 -13.01 -9.05 24.87
C ALA A 57 -11.99 -9.10 26.01
N PRO A 58 -11.43 -10.28 26.33
CA PRO A 58 -10.31 -10.40 27.26
C PRO A 58 -9.14 -9.50 26.86
N SER A 59 -8.46 -8.89 27.82
CA SER A 59 -7.37 -7.94 27.56
C SER A 59 -6.17 -8.56 26.82
N ASP A 60 -5.99 -9.87 26.93
CA ASP A 60 -4.95 -10.65 26.24
C ASP A 60 -5.37 -11.14 24.84
N THR A 61 -6.55 -10.77 24.34
CA THR A 61 -7.08 -11.26 23.05
C THR A 61 -6.13 -10.99 21.89
N ALA A 62 -5.55 -9.78 21.81
CA ALA A 62 -4.60 -9.46 20.74
C ALA A 62 -3.35 -10.35 20.78
N ALA A 63 -2.76 -10.54 21.96
CA ALA A 63 -1.58 -11.40 22.13
C ALA A 63 -1.89 -12.87 21.81
N LEU A 64 -3.06 -13.36 22.22
CA LEU A 64 -3.54 -14.70 21.89
C LEU A 64 -3.64 -14.90 20.37
N LEU A 65 -4.31 -13.97 19.68
CA LEU A 65 -4.52 -14.06 18.23
C LEU A 65 -3.20 -13.89 17.45
N GLN A 66 -2.29 -13.01 17.90
CA GLN A 66 -0.95 -12.88 17.32
C GLN A 66 -0.17 -14.20 17.39
N SER A 67 -0.24 -14.89 18.54
CA SER A 67 0.43 -16.19 18.69
C SER A 67 -0.15 -17.27 17.76
N ALA A 68 -1.46 -17.23 17.50
CA ALA A 68 -2.14 -18.18 16.62
C ALA A 68 -1.86 -17.92 15.13
N LEU A 69 -1.67 -16.65 14.74
CA LEU A 69 -1.53 -16.21 13.35
C LEU A 69 -0.38 -16.93 12.61
N GLY A 70 0.76 -17.16 13.26
CA GLY A 70 1.91 -17.82 12.63
C GLY A 70 1.65 -19.25 12.13
N SER A 71 0.64 -19.92 12.67
CA SER A 71 0.19 -21.25 12.25
C SER A 71 -1.11 -21.24 11.43
N ALA A 72 -1.76 -20.07 11.33
CA ALA A 72 -3.09 -19.93 10.76
C ALA A 72 -3.09 -20.14 9.24
N ARG A 73 -4.19 -20.71 8.74
CA ARG A 73 -4.43 -20.96 7.30
C ARG A 73 -5.90 -20.71 6.95
N GLY A 74 -6.17 -20.50 5.66
CA GLY A 74 -7.53 -20.37 5.11
C GLY A 74 -8.40 -19.34 5.86
N VAL A 75 -9.68 -19.65 6.03
CA VAL A 75 -10.64 -18.80 6.76
C VAL A 75 -10.15 -18.42 8.16
N PHE A 76 -9.50 -19.33 8.89
CA PHE A 76 -9.00 -19.01 10.25
C PHE A 76 -7.96 -17.89 10.21
N ARG A 77 -7.05 -17.89 9.22
CA ARG A 77 -6.09 -16.79 9.03
C ARG A 77 -6.80 -15.49 8.68
N VAL A 78 -7.79 -15.53 7.78
CA VAL A 78 -8.58 -14.37 7.39
C VAL A 78 -9.24 -13.72 8.61
N ARG A 79 -9.96 -14.50 9.42
CA ARG A 79 -10.66 -13.97 10.61
C ARG A 79 -9.69 -13.51 11.69
N THR A 80 -8.58 -14.21 11.88
CA THR A 80 -7.53 -13.82 12.86
C THR A 80 -6.94 -12.48 12.49
N ALA A 81 -6.53 -12.31 11.24
CA ALA A 81 -5.98 -11.06 10.74
C ALA A 81 -7.01 -9.92 10.78
N GLN A 82 -8.26 -10.19 10.39
CA GLN A 82 -9.33 -9.19 10.44
C GLN A 82 -9.57 -8.67 11.87
N VAL A 83 -9.73 -9.57 12.83
CA VAL A 83 -9.97 -9.18 14.24
C VAL A 83 -8.74 -8.51 14.85
N LEU A 84 -7.52 -8.93 14.49
CA LEU A 84 -6.30 -8.25 14.91
C LEU A 84 -6.22 -6.82 14.37
N CYS A 85 -6.58 -6.61 13.09
CA CYS A 85 -6.67 -5.28 12.49
C CYS A 85 -7.66 -4.39 13.26
N GLU A 86 -8.87 -4.90 13.54
CA GLU A 86 -9.90 -4.18 14.31
C GLU A 86 -9.44 -3.83 15.74
N LEU A 87 -8.74 -4.75 16.42
CA LEU A 87 -8.30 -4.57 17.81
C LEU A 87 -7.12 -3.61 17.96
N THR A 88 -6.20 -3.62 17.01
CA THR A 88 -4.91 -2.92 17.11
C THR A 88 -4.86 -1.65 16.28
N GLY A 89 -5.74 -1.52 15.28
CA GLY A 89 -5.63 -0.50 14.25
C GLY A 89 -4.42 -0.68 13.33
N ASN A 90 -3.72 -1.83 13.39
CA ASN A 90 -2.58 -2.10 12.53
C ASN A 90 -3.06 -2.68 11.19
N ASP A 91 -2.77 -1.97 10.10
CA ASP A 91 -3.16 -2.31 8.75
C ASP A 91 -2.24 -3.35 8.10
N GLU A 92 -1.10 -3.70 8.71
CA GLU A 92 -0.25 -4.81 8.27
C GLU A 92 -1.02 -6.14 8.19
N TYR A 93 -2.01 -6.33 9.07
CA TYR A 93 -2.89 -7.50 9.03
C TYR A 93 -3.79 -7.55 7.78
N VAL A 94 -3.92 -6.46 7.02
CA VAL A 94 -4.57 -6.49 5.71
C VAL A 94 -3.74 -7.33 4.72
N SER A 95 -2.41 -7.32 4.84
CA SER A 95 -1.51 -8.15 4.02
C SER A 95 -1.70 -9.65 4.24
N GLU A 96 -2.08 -10.04 5.46
CA GLU A 96 -2.37 -11.42 5.81
C GLU A 96 -3.64 -11.93 5.10
N VAL A 97 -4.70 -11.12 5.10
CA VAL A 97 -5.94 -11.43 4.36
C VAL A 97 -5.69 -11.44 2.86
N ALA A 98 -4.96 -10.44 2.36
CA ALA A 98 -4.60 -10.30 0.96
C ALA A 98 -3.80 -11.50 0.44
N THR A 99 -2.92 -12.08 1.27
CA THR A 99 -2.15 -13.29 0.94
C THR A 99 -3.06 -14.52 0.79
N VAL A 100 -4.14 -14.62 1.58
CA VAL A 100 -5.11 -15.72 1.42
C VAL A 100 -5.85 -15.60 0.08
N LEU A 101 -6.29 -14.39 -0.30
CA LEU A 101 -6.95 -14.15 -1.58
C LEU A 101 -6.06 -14.49 -2.78
N GLU A 102 -4.76 -14.25 -2.69
CA GLU A 102 -3.83 -14.49 -3.80
C GLU A 102 -3.23 -15.89 -3.83
N GLY A 103 -3.39 -16.64 -2.74
CA GLY A 103 -2.86 -17.99 -2.63
C GLY A 103 -3.62 -19.00 -3.50
N PHE A 104 -3.10 -20.22 -3.54
CA PHE A 104 -3.71 -21.34 -4.26
C PHE A 104 -4.58 -22.23 -3.35
N GLY A 105 -5.15 -21.67 -2.29
CA GLY A 105 -5.96 -22.37 -1.28
C GLY A 105 -7.31 -22.87 -1.82
N HIS A 106 -8.21 -23.29 -0.93
CA HIS A 106 -9.59 -23.60 -1.35
C HIS A 106 -10.28 -22.30 -1.79
N TRP A 107 -11.12 -22.36 -2.82
CA TRP A 107 -11.80 -21.15 -3.35
C TRP A 107 -12.65 -20.44 -2.28
N GLY A 108 -13.22 -21.20 -1.34
CA GLY A 108 -13.98 -20.64 -0.21
C GLY A 108 -13.13 -19.73 0.70
N ASP A 109 -11.87 -20.12 0.98
CA ASP A 109 -10.95 -19.28 1.76
C ASP A 109 -10.68 -17.95 1.05
N ARG A 110 -10.57 -17.98 -0.28
CA ARG A 110 -10.34 -16.80 -1.12
C ARG A 110 -11.58 -15.92 -1.19
N VAL A 111 -12.77 -16.51 -1.26
CA VAL A 111 -14.03 -15.77 -1.14
C VAL A 111 -14.10 -15.04 0.20
N ASP A 112 -13.81 -15.73 1.31
CA ASP A 112 -13.80 -15.12 2.64
C ASP A 112 -12.78 -13.97 2.74
N ALA A 113 -11.61 -14.12 2.13
CA ALA A 113 -10.61 -13.08 2.05
C ALA A 113 -11.09 -11.88 1.23
N ALA A 114 -11.70 -12.09 0.06
CA ALA A 114 -12.25 -11.02 -0.77
C ALA A 114 -13.37 -10.25 -0.04
N VAL A 115 -14.24 -10.95 0.69
CA VAL A 115 -15.29 -10.35 1.52
C VAL A 115 -14.67 -9.55 2.67
N ALA A 116 -13.69 -10.11 3.37
CA ALA A 116 -13.04 -9.44 4.50
C ALA A 116 -12.32 -8.16 4.09
N LEU A 117 -11.61 -8.16 2.95
CA LEU A 117 -10.91 -6.97 2.45
C LEU A 117 -11.83 -5.78 2.19
N ARG A 118 -13.13 -6.00 1.94
CA ARG A 118 -14.12 -4.91 1.79
C ARG A 118 -14.39 -4.16 3.10
N ALA A 119 -14.23 -4.83 4.24
CA ALA A 119 -14.51 -4.29 5.56
C ALA A 119 -13.25 -3.79 6.30
N LEU A 120 -12.07 -4.04 5.73
CA LEU A 120 -10.79 -3.64 6.29
C LEU A 120 -10.34 -2.27 5.77
N PRO A 121 -9.36 -1.63 6.45
CA PRO A 121 -8.72 -0.43 5.92
C PRO A 121 -8.23 -0.65 4.49
N ILE A 122 -8.44 0.37 3.65
CA ILE A 122 -8.02 0.34 2.27
C ILE A 122 -6.51 0.51 2.25
N THR A 123 -5.81 -0.51 1.78
CA THR A 123 -4.36 -0.46 1.56
C THR A 123 -4.04 -0.73 0.09
N PRO A 124 -2.88 -0.29 -0.41
CA PRO A 124 -2.39 -0.66 -1.75
C PRO A 124 -2.40 -2.18 -1.96
N ARG A 125 -2.05 -2.91 -0.90
CA ARG A 125 -2.06 -4.37 -0.85
C ARG A 125 -3.46 -4.96 -1.01
N SER A 126 -4.48 -4.37 -0.38
CA SER A 126 -5.89 -4.79 -0.52
C SER A 126 -6.40 -4.60 -1.94
N VAL A 127 -6.08 -3.48 -2.57
CA VAL A 127 -6.50 -3.15 -3.95
C VAL A 127 -5.84 -4.10 -4.93
N ALA A 128 -4.53 -4.33 -4.78
CA ALA A 128 -3.80 -5.28 -5.61
C ALA A 128 -4.35 -6.70 -5.47
N ALA A 129 -4.68 -7.14 -4.25
CA ALA A 129 -5.27 -8.45 -4.02
C ALA A 129 -6.67 -8.59 -4.60
N LEU A 130 -7.53 -7.60 -4.42
CA LEU A 130 -8.87 -7.61 -5.02
C LEU A 130 -8.80 -7.59 -6.55
N HIS A 131 -7.89 -6.81 -7.13
CA HIS A 131 -7.64 -6.87 -8.57
C HIS A 131 -7.17 -8.27 -9.00
N ARG A 132 -6.25 -8.90 -8.28
CA ARG A 132 -5.83 -10.29 -8.57
C ARG A 132 -6.96 -11.30 -8.38
N GLY A 133 -7.82 -11.15 -7.38
CA GLY A 133 -8.99 -12.00 -7.18
C GLY A 133 -10.03 -11.88 -8.29
N MET A 134 -10.13 -10.73 -8.95
CA MET A 134 -10.90 -10.61 -10.20
C MET A 134 -10.29 -11.39 -11.37
N LEU A 135 -9.02 -11.80 -11.25
CA LEU A 135 -8.34 -12.65 -12.22
C LEU A 135 -8.38 -14.14 -11.88
N ASP A 136 -9.07 -14.52 -10.80
CA ASP A 136 -9.18 -15.89 -10.33
C ASP A 136 -9.95 -16.76 -11.34
N GLN A 137 -9.65 -18.05 -11.38
CA GLN A 137 -10.38 -19.02 -12.21
C GLN A 137 -11.80 -19.26 -11.70
N GLU A 138 -12.03 -19.08 -10.40
CA GLU A 138 -13.30 -19.31 -9.73
C GLU A 138 -14.20 -18.07 -9.81
N SER A 139 -15.37 -18.21 -10.43
CA SER A 139 -16.29 -17.10 -10.66
C SER A 139 -16.80 -16.44 -9.37
N LEU A 140 -16.92 -17.20 -8.28
CA LEU A 140 -17.30 -16.67 -6.97
C LEU A 140 -16.21 -15.77 -6.37
N VAL A 141 -14.94 -16.14 -6.53
CA VAL A 141 -13.83 -15.28 -6.09
C VAL A 141 -13.85 -13.99 -6.92
N ARG A 142 -13.99 -14.09 -8.25
CA ARG A 142 -14.11 -12.90 -9.12
C ARG A 142 -15.27 -12.00 -8.72
N HIS A 143 -16.44 -12.56 -8.45
CA HIS A 143 -17.64 -11.83 -8.02
C HIS A 143 -17.40 -11.02 -6.72
N HIS A 144 -16.88 -11.67 -5.68
CA HIS A 144 -16.63 -11.00 -4.40
C HIS A 144 -15.49 -9.98 -4.49
N SER A 145 -14.45 -10.26 -5.28
CA SER A 145 -13.37 -9.31 -5.54
C SER A 145 -13.85 -8.08 -6.32
N ALA A 146 -14.72 -8.27 -7.31
CA ALA A 146 -15.35 -7.17 -8.05
C ALA A 146 -16.19 -6.29 -7.13
N ASN A 147 -16.97 -6.90 -6.22
CA ASN A 147 -17.73 -6.17 -5.20
C ASN A 147 -16.83 -5.37 -4.25
N GLY A 148 -15.66 -5.90 -3.89
CA GLY A 148 -14.64 -5.16 -3.17
C GLY A 148 -14.19 -3.92 -3.95
N LEU A 149 -13.73 -4.09 -5.19
CA LEU A 149 -13.25 -2.98 -6.03
C LEU A 149 -14.33 -1.94 -6.35
N LEU A 150 -15.59 -2.35 -6.56
CA LEU A 150 -16.72 -1.44 -6.70
C LEU A 150 -16.88 -0.55 -5.46
N GLY A 151 -16.88 -1.18 -4.28
CA GLY A 151 -16.92 -0.46 -3.00
C GLY A 151 -15.76 0.52 -2.85
N LEU A 152 -14.56 0.11 -3.23
CA LEU A 152 -13.37 0.97 -3.24
C LEU A 152 -13.47 2.10 -4.27
N ALA A 153 -14.12 1.88 -5.41
CA ALA A 153 -14.42 2.91 -6.40
C ALA A 153 -15.58 3.83 -5.99
N GLY A 154 -16.17 3.63 -4.80
CA GLY A 154 -17.27 4.44 -4.27
C GLY A 154 -18.65 4.03 -4.77
N GLN A 155 -18.73 2.94 -5.54
CA GLN A 155 -19.98 2.36 -6.02
C GLN A 155 -20.54 1.44 -4.93
N ARG A 156 -21.79 1.70 -4.52
CA ARG A 156 -22.46 0.94 -3.45
C ARG A 156 -23.33 -0.22 -3.95
N SER A 157 -23.48 -0.34 -5.26
CA SER A 157 -24.21 -1.44 -5.90
C SER A 157 -23.42 -2.73 -5.87
N ASP A 158 -24.13 -3.86 -5.80
CA ASP A 158 -23.54 -5.18 -6.02
C ASP A 158 -23.23 -5.35 -7.51
N ILE A 159 -22.14 -6.04 -7.85
CA ILE A 159 -21.79 -6.42 -9.22
C ILE A 159 -22.90 -7.28 -9.83
N ALA A 160 -23.72 -7.97 -9.04
CA ALA A 160 -24.90 -8.70 -9.50
C ALA A 160 -25.98 -7.79 -10.12
N ASP A 161 -26.07 -6.55 -9.66
CA ASP A 161 -26.99 -5.53 -10.18
C ASP A 161 -26.34 -4.68 -11.29
N ASP A 162 -25.06 -4.90 -11.57
CA ASP A 162 -24.27 -4.18 -12.57
C ASP A 162 -24.36 -4.86 -13.95
N GLY A 163 -24.38 -4.05 -15.02
CA GLY A 163 -24.40 -4.56 -16.40
C GLY A 163 -23.20 -5.45 -16.76
N ARG A 164 -22.11 -5.40 -15.99
CA ARG A 164 -20.88 -6.17 -16.15
C ARG A 164 -20.92 -7.54 -15.45
N PHE A 165 -21.99 -7.87 -14.70
CA PHE A 165 -22.10 -9.15 -13.95
C PHE A 165 -21.75 -10.39 -14.78
N ALA A 166 -22.33 -10.47 -15.99
CA ALA A 166 -22.15 -11.60 -16.88
C ALA A 166 -20.71 -11.72 -17.40
N GLN A 167 -20.00 -10.59 -17.53
CA GLN A 167 -18.59 -10.58 -17.92
C GLN A 167 -17.70 -11.08 -16.78
N VAL A 168 -17.99 -10.68 -15.54
CA VAL A 168 -17.22 -11.10 -14.35
C VAL A 168 -17.41 -12.60 -14.05
N THR A 169 -18.64 -13.11 -14.17
CA THR A 169 -18.96 -14.50 -13.82
C THR A 169 -18.87 -15.48 -14.99
N GLY A 170 -18.76 -14.97 -16.22
CA GLY A 170 -18.63 -15.76 -17.44
C GLY A 170 -17.28 -16.47 -17.56
N GLU A 171 -17.18 -17.30 -18.60
CA GLU A 171 -15.99 -18.13 -18.88
C GLU A 171 -14.92 -17.39 -19.70
N ASP A 172 -15.23 -16.26 -20.34
CA ASP A 172 -14.31 -15.53 -21.20
C ASP A 172 -13.25 -14.74 -20.40
N PRO A 173 -11.96 -15.14 -20.43
CA PRO A 173 -10.90 -14.46 -19.71
C PRO A 173 -10.60 -13.05 -20.19
N ALA A 174 -10.88 -12.73 -21.46
CA ALA A 174 -10.69 -11.38 -21.95
C ALA A 174 -11.74 -10.43 -21.32
N ALA A 175 -12.98 -10.89 -21.20
CA ALA A 175 -14.08 -10.11 -20.65
C ALA A 175 -13.85 -9.74 -19.17
N TRP A 176 -13.59 -10.71 -18.29
CA TRP A 176 -13.38 -10.38 -16.87
C TRP A 176 -12.06 -9.63 -16.62
N ARG A 177 -11.00 -9.84 -17.43
CA ARG A 177 -9.79 -9.00 -17.37
C ARG A 177 -10.06 -7.54 -17.72
N ALA A 178 -10.88 -7.30 -18.75
CA ALA A 178 -11.25 -5.95 -19.12
C ALA A 178 -12.02 -5.24 -17.99
N VAL A 179 -12.99 -5.93 -17.36
CA VAL A 179 -13.73 -5.39 -16.21
C VAL A 179 -12.80 -5.17 -15.01
N ALA A 180 -11.83 -6.06 -14.76
CA ALA A 180 -10.86 -5.87 -13.68
C ALA A 180 -10.00 -4.62 -13.89
N GLY A 181 -9.53 -4.39 -15.12
CA GLY A 181 -8.81 -3.19 -15.50
C GLY A 181 -9.66 -1.92 -15.38
N GLU A 182 -10.94 -2.00 -15.78
CA GLU A 182 -11.89 -0.89 -15.66
C GLU A 182 -12.16 -0.52 -14.20
N LEU A 183 -12.47 -1.49 -13.34
CA LEU A 183 -12.74 -1.26 -11.92
C LEU A 183 -11.49 -0.75 -11.18
N ARG A 184 -10.32 -1.28 -11.53
CA ARG A 184 -9.05 -0.71 -11.07
C ARG A 184 -8.85 0.71 -11.58
N GLY A 185 -9.16 1.03 -12.83
CA GLY A 185 -9.09 2.42 -13.34
C GLY A 185 -10.07 3.36 -12.63
N ALA A 186 -11.29 2.88 -12.34
CA ALA A 186 -12.32 3.63 -11.63
C ALA A 186 -11.90 3.96 -10.20
N PHE A 187 -11.24 3.04 -9.49
CA PHE A 187 -10.65 3.35 -8.20
C PHE A 187 -9.55 4.43 -8.32
N ALA A 188 -8.77 4.44 -9.41
CA ALA A 188 -7.59 5.30 -9.55
C ALA A 188 -8.01 6.75 -9.73
N THR A 189 -9.12 6.90 -10.44
CA THR A 189 -9.72 8.17 -10.81
C THR A 189 -10.72 8.66 -9.76
N ARG A 190 -11.13 7.83 -8.79
CA ARG A 190 -12.12 8.20 -7.76
C ARG A 190 -11.75 9.48 -7.02
N THR A 191 -10.49 9.62 -6.64
CA THR A 191 -9.99 10.78 -5.89
C THR A 191 -9.16 11.74 -6.74
N ALA A 192 -9.11 11.52 -8.06
CA ALA A 192 -8.55 12.48 -9.01
C ALA A 192 -9.55 13.62 -9.24
N GLY A 193 -9.05 14.84 -9.40
CA GLY A 193 -9.91 16.01 -9.59
C GLY A 193 -9.29 17.29 -9.07
N VAL A 194 -10.05 18.38 -9.23
CA VAL A 194 -9.67 19.70 -8.71
C VAL A 194 -10.38 19.94 -7.39
N TYR A 195 -9.61 20.21 -6.35
CA TYR A 195 -10.05 20.57 -5.01
C TYR A 195 -9.78 22.05 -4.79
N GLY A 196 -10.81 22.80 -4.37
CA GLY A 196 -10.75 24.26 -4.26
C GLY A 196 -11.11 24.99 -5.56
N ASP A 197 -10.85 26.28 -5.60
CA ASP A 197 -11.16 27.16 -6.74
C ASP A 197 -9.88 27.66 -7.41
N ARG A 198 -9.71 27.36 -8.69
CA ARG A 198 -8.52 27.75 -9.45
C ARG A 198 -8.29 29.26 -9.45
N ALA A 199 -9.35 30.08 -9.35
CA ALA A 199 -9.21 31.54 -9.33
C ALA A 199 -8.63 32.08 -8.02
N SER A 200 -8.63 31.27 -6.95
CA SER A 200 -8.10 31.61 -5.63
C SER A 200 -6.99 30.64 -5.22
N PHE A 201 -7.36 29.46 -4.71
CA PHE A 201 -6.45 28.37 -4.37
C PHE A 201 -7.08 27.03 -4.75
N ALA A 202 -6.36 26.22 -5.52
CA ALA A 202 -6.78 24.87 -5.83
C ALA A 202 -5.60 23.90 -5.97
N VAL A 203 -5.88 22.65 -5.66
CA VAL A 203 -5.00 21.50 -5.91
C VAL A 203 -5.70 20.57 -6.88
N GLU A 204 -5.06 20.27 -8.00
CA GLU A 204 -5.52 19.25 -8.93
C GLU A 204 -4.69 17.99 -8.70
N LEU A 205 -5.38 16.90 -8.32
CA LEU A 205 -4.79 15.58 -8.18
C LEU A 205 -5.04 14.76 -9.44
N GLY A 206 -3.99 14.13 -9.95
CA GLY A 206 -4.06 13.12 -10.99
C GLY A 206 -4.56 11.77 -10.45
N PRO A 207 -4.74 10.78 -11.35
CA PRO A 207 -5.07 9.41 -10.96
C PRO A 207 -4.03 8.83 -10.00
N ALA A 208 -4.49 7.92 -9.12
CA ALA A 208 -3.60 7.12 -8.29
C ALA A 208 -2.68 6.23 -9.15
N ASP A 209 -1.38 6.18 -8.87
CA ASP A 209 -0.53 5.09 -9.34
C ASP A 209 -0.58 3.95 -8.34
N TYR A 210 -0.96 2.76 -8.78
CA TYR A 210 -1.05 1.58 -7.91
C TYR A 210 0.27 0.91 -7.60
N ALA A 211 1.26 1.05 -8.50
CA ALA A 211 2.61 0.61 -8.20
C ALA A 211 3.26 1.51 -7.14
N ALA A 212 2.70 2.70 -6.97
CA ALA A 212 3.29 3.80 -6.25
C ALA A 212 2.19 4.72 -5.67
N PRO A 213 1.36 4.25 -4.71
CA PRO A 213 0.12 4.92 -4.24
C PRO A 213 0.31 6.36 -3.76
N HIS A 214 1.49 6.64 -3.21
CA HIS A 214 1.95 7.94 -2.72
C HIS A 214 2.49 8.86 -3.83
N HIS A 215 2.74 8.30 -5.02
CA HIS A 215 3.21 8.99 -6.20
C HIS A 215 2.02 9.27 -7.12
N ARG A 216 1.40 10.44 -6.92
CA ARG A 216 0.41 10.98 -7.86
C ARG A 216 0.87 12.33 -8.37
N ASP A 217 0.52 12.63 -9.62
CA ASP A 217 0.66 13.98 -10.15
C ASP A 217 -0.19 14.93 -9.32
N ALA A 218 0.41 16.01 -8.82
CA ALA A 218 -0.32 17.08 -8.17
C ALA A 218 0.06 18.41 -8.81
N ARG A 219 -0.94 19.22 -9.16
CA ARG A 219 -0.76 20.57 -9.71
C ARG A 219 -1.39 21.58 -8.78
N LEU A 220 -0.65 22.65 -8.52
CA LEU A 220 -1.11 23.73 -7.67
C LEU A 220 -1.53 24.93 -8.52
N TYR A 221 -2.68 25.51 -8.17
CA TYR A 221 -3.18 26.76 -8.74
C TYR A 221 -3.28 27.81 -7.65
N LEU A 222 -2.76 29.00 -7.95
CA LEU A 222 -2.78 30.15 -7.07
C LEU A 222 -3.17 31.39 -7.88
N ALA A 223 -4.26 32.04 -7.49
CA ALA A 223 -4.81 33.22 -8.16
C ALA A 223 -4.99 33.04 -9.68
N GLY A 224 -5.55 31.89 -10.11
CA GLY A 224 -5.75 31.56 -11.53
C GLY A 224 -4.50 31.08 -12.25
N THR A 225 -3.34 31.10 -11.60
CA THR A 225 -2.05 30.75 -12.22
C THR A 225 -1.61 29.37 -11.75
N ARG A 226 -1.26 28.50 -12.70
CA ARG A 226 -0.59 27.23 -12.37
C ARG A 226 0.82 27.55 -11.87
N VAL A 227 1.12 27.14 -10.65
CA VAL A 227 2.43 27.38 -10.06
C VAL A 227 3.45 26.44 -10.72
N PRO A 228 4.57 26.95 -11.26
CA PRO A 228 5.58 26.13 -11.90
C PRO A 228 6.31 25.23 -10.90
N GLY A 229 6.48 23.97 -11.28
CA GLY A 229 7.15 22.92 -10.54
C GLY A 229 7.09 21.62 -11.35
N ALA A 230 7.97 20.65 -11.09
CA ALA A 230 7.79 19.32 -11.65
C ALA A 230 6.40 18.80 -11.22
N ASP A 231 5.74 18.00 -12.07
CA ASP A 231 4.61 17.18 -11.61
C ASP A 231 5.19 16.23 -10.55
N ARG A 232 5.21 16.70 -9.29
CA ARG A 232 6.01 16.10 -8.21
C ARG A 232 5.19 14.96 -7.62
N PRO A 233 5.76 13.76 -7.49
CA PRO A 233 5.02 12.61 -7.03
C PRO A 233 5.04 12.49 -5.49
N HIS A 234 4.83 13.59 -4.74
CA HIS A 234 4.84 13.55 -3.27
C HIS A 234 3.59 14.19 -2.66
N VAL A 235 2.48 13.49 -2.87
CA VAL A 235 1.20 13.62 -2.18
C VAL A 235 1.28 13.72 -0.64
N PRO A 236 2.19 13.00 0.06
CA PRO A 236 2.29 13.08 1.53
C PRO A 236 2.63 14.47 2.05
N ALA A 237 3.33 15.29 1.26
CA ALA A 237 3.72 16.63 1.64
C ALA A 237 2.56 17.64 1.59
N LEU A 238 1.59 17.45 0.70
CA LEU A 238 0.35 18.25 0.63
C LEU A 238 -0.58 17.95 1.81
N ARG A 239 -0.61 16.69 2.28
CA ARG A 239 -1.36 16.27 3.47
C ARG A 239 -0.90 17.00 4.73
N ASN A 240 0.40 17.22 4.87
CA ASN A 240 0.95 17.96 6.01
C ASN A 240 0.41 19.40 6.04
N ILE A 241 0.19 20.05 4.89
CA ILE A 241 -0.32 21.44 4.83
C ILE A 241 -1.71 21.58 5.47
N GLY A 242 -2.62 20.60 5.31
CA GLY A 242 -3.99 20.66 5.85
C GLY A 242 -4.07 20.58 7.37
N VAL A 243 -3.22 19.75 7.99
CA VAL A 243 -3.15 19.61 9.46
C VAL A 243 -2.70 20.91 10.15
N TYR A 244 -2.06 21.84 9.42
CA TYR A 244 -1.53 23.09 9.99
C TYR A 244 -2.51 24.27 9.98
N THR A 245 -3.63 24.18 9.28
CA THR A 245 -4.60 25.30 9.16
C THR A 245 -5.79 25.21 10.12
N THR A 246 -6.01 24.05 10.75
CA THR A 246 -7.18 23.77 11.60
C THR A 246 -6.97 24.01 13.10
N HIS A 247 -5.76 24.42 13.53
CA HIS A 247 -5.43 24.66 14.95
C HIS A 247 -4.72 26.01 15.18
N PRO A 248 -5.46 27.11 15.39
CA PRO A 248 -4.90 28.46 15.62
C PRO A 248 -4.11 28.61 16.93
N ASP A 249 -4.10 27.59 17.79
CA ASP A 249 -3.49 27.65 19.14
C ASP A 249 -2.06 27.06 19.24
N ARG A 250 -1.43 26.68 18.12
CA ARG A 250 -0.04 26.15 18.11
C ARG A 250 1.01 27.18 17.61
N ALA A 251 2.24 26.98 18.09
CA ALA A 251 3.35 27.92 18.28
C ALA A 251 3.71 28.91 17.13
N PRO A 252 4.21 30.12 17.47
CA PRO A 252 4.51 31.22 16.53
C PRO A 252 5.67 31.01 15.54
N ASP A 253 6.37 29.86 15.57
CA ASP A 253 7.59 29.62 14.80
C ASP A 253 7.38 28.70 13.57
N TYR A 254 6.14 28.43 13.16
CA TYR A 254 5.85 27.55 12.02
C TYR A 254 5.78 28.29 10.66
N PRO A 255 6.32 27.69 9.57
CA PRO A 255 6.40 28.34 8.26
C PRO A 255 5.02 28.62 7.65
N SER A 256 4.83 29.83 7.12
CA SER A 256 3.65 30.21 6.35
C SER A 256 3.44 29.27 5.15
N LEU A 257 2.20 29.17 4.63
CA LEU A 257 1.89 28.38 3.41
C LEU A 257 2.88 28.66 2.27
N ARG A 258 3.27 29.93 2.08
CA ARG A 258 4.30 30.32 1.11
C ARG A 258 5.63 29.59 1.33
N SER A 259 6.16 29.65 2.55
CA SER A 259 7.42 28.99 2.92
C SER A 259 7.33 27.47 2.78
N THR A 260 6.17 26.88 3.07
CA THR A 260 5.91 25.46 2.84
C THR A 260 5.92 25.13 1.34
N LEU A 261 5.25 25.92 0.51
CA LEU A 261 5.24 25.73 -0.95
C LEU A 261 6.64 25.89 -1.56
N GLU A 262 7.41 26.88 -1.11
CA GLU A 262 8.81 27.08 -1.51
C GLU A 262 9.69 25.88 -1.10
N TYR A 263 9.52 25.36 0.12
CA TYR A 263 10.21 24.14 0.59
C TYR A 263 9.85 22.92 -0.25
N LEU A 264 8.59 22.80 -0.66
CA LEU A 264 8.10 21.79 -1.60
C LEU A 264 8.51 22.07 -3.05
N GLY A 265 9.34 23.09 -3.28
CA GLY A 265 9.98 23.43 -4.54
C GLY A 265 9.01 23.94 -5.61
N PHE A 266 7.89 24.51 -5.19
CA PHE A 266 7.11 25.43 -6.01
C PHE A 266 7.87 26.76 -6.09
N ALA A 267 8.18 27.21 -7.31
CA ALA A 267 8.89 28.46 -7.56
C ALA A 267 7.93 29.55 -8.09
N ASP A 268 8.42 30.78 -8.17
CA ASP A 268 7.71 31.91 -8.78
C ASP A 268 6.31 32.20 -8.18
N LEU A 269 6.17 32.00 -6.87
CA LEU A 269 4.94 32.35 -6.15
C LEU A 269 4.69 33.86 -6.28
N PRO A 270 3.49 34.32 -6.69
CA PRO A 270 3.22 35.74 -6.89
C PRO A 270 3.45 36.51 -5.59
N GLU A 271 4.16 37.65 -5.64
CA GLU A 271 4.58 38.41 -4.45
C GLU A 271 3.42 38.78 -3.51
N SER A 272 2.22 39.00 -4.07
CA SER A 272 1.00 39.33 -3.32
C SER A 272 -0.18 38.45 -3.76
N VAL A 273 -0.43 37.38 -3.00
CA VAL A 273 -1.70 36.66 -3.07
C VAL A 273 -2.33 36.70 -1.69
N THR A 274 -3.46 37.39 -1.57
CA THR A 274 -4.30 37.30 -0.38
C THR A 274 -5.05 36.00 -0.47
N LEU A 275 -4.71 35.06 0.41
CA LEU A 275 -5.42 33.80 0.55
C LEU A 275 -6.51 33.96 1.61
N ASP A 276 -7.70 33.47 1.29
CA ASP A 276 -8.73 33.24 2.29
C ASP A 276 -8.32 32.01 3.09
N GLU A 277 -8.00 32.21 4.37
CA GLU A 277 -7.49 31.15 5.25
C GLU A 277 -8.49 30.01 5.41
N ASP A 278 -9.78 30.32 5.54
CA ASP A 278 -10.85 29.33 5.73
C ASP A 278 -11.06 28.51 4.45
N ALA A 279 -11.08 29.16 3.28
CA ALA A 279 -11.21 28.48 1.99
C ALA A 279 -9.98 27.61 1.66
N THR A 280 -8.79 28.09 2.05
CA THR A 280 -7.54 27.35 1.89
C THR A 280 -7.53 26.12 2.80
N ALA A 281 -7.91 26.27 4.07
CA ALA A 281 -8.03 25.17 5.01
C ALA A 281 -9.03 24.11 4.51
N ALA A 282 -10.23 24.52 4.08
CA ALA A 282 -11.23 23.61 3.54
C ALA A 282 -10.75 22.87 2.29
N THR A 283 -9.97 23.54 1.42
CA THR A 283 -9.37 22.90 0.24
C THR A 283 -8.35 21.85 0.65
N LEU A 284 -7.49 22.16 1.62
CA LEU A 284 -6.48 21.24 2.11
C LEU A 284 -7.08 20.07 2.89
N ASP A 285 -8.18 20.26 3.62
CA ASP A 285 -8.94 19.19 4.26
C ASP A 285 -9.58 18.27 3.22
N ALA A 286 -10.13 18.83 2.13
CA ALA A 286 -10.70 18.04 1.03
C ALA A 286 -9.62 17.23 0.30
N VAL A 287 -8.44 17.83 0.07
CA VAL A 287 -7.26 17.14 -0.44
C VAL A 287 -6.84 16.05 0.55
N ALA A 288 -6.65 16.38 1.83
CA ALA A 288 -6.27 15.43 2.85
C ALA A 288 -7.25 14.25 2.92
N ALA A 289 -8.56 14.49 2.87
CA ALA A 289 -9.59 13.43 2.82
C ALA A 289 -9.51 12.60 1.53
N ALA A 290 -9.20 13.20 0.39
CA ALA A 290 -8.97 12.49 -0.87
C ALA A 290 -7.70 11.61 -0.82
N LEU A 291 -6.73 11.99 0.02
CA LEU A 291 -5.47 11.29 0.27
C LEU A 291 -5.51 10.37 1.50
N ASP A 292 -6.49 10.52 2.39
CA ASP A 292 -6.66 9.69 3.59
C ASP A 292 -7.12 8.27 3.23
N PHE A 293 -7.57 8.07 1.98
CA PHE A 293 -7.76 6.76 1.36
C PHE A 293 -6.43 6.02 1.10
N ASP A 294 -5.28 6.70 1.16
CA ASP A 294 -3.93 6.13 1.01
C ASP A 294 -3.30 5.85 2.41
N VAL A 295 -4.06 5.26 3.34
CA VAL A 295 -3.79 5.17 4.79
C VAL A 295 -2.31 4.90 5.18
N ASP A 296 -1.88 5.69 6.18
CA ASP A 296 -0.68 5.63 7.04
C ASP A 296 0.72 5.85 6.45
N VAL A 297 0.84 6.84 5.56
CA VAL A 297 2.18 7.37 5.22
C VAL A 297 2.88 8.04 6.41
N SER A 298 2.20 8.39 7.52
CA SER A 298 2.89 8.90 8.71
C SER A 298 3.87 7.90 9.32
N ARG A 299 3.62 6.59 9.16
CA ARG A 299 4.58 5.54 9.54
C ARG A 299 5.68 5.30 8.51
N TRP A 300 5.47 5.70 7.26
CA TRP A 300 6.42 5.53 6.14
C TRP A 300 7.24 6.80 5.85
N CYS A 301 6.77 7.97 6.28
CA CYS A 301 7.36 9.30 6.10
C CYS A 301 8.57 9.58 7.00
N ALA A 302 9.25 8.56 7.52
CA ALA A 302 10.62 8.74 7.97
C ALA A 302 11.52 8.80 6.72
N MET A 303 11.48 9.98 6.07
CA MET A 303 12.21 10.46 4.89
C MET A 303 12.93 9.39 4.05
N ASP A 304 12.33 9.04 2.91
CA ASP A 304 13.04 8.28 1.89
C ASP A 304 14.29 9.07 1.44
N ILE A 305 15.46 8.46 1.60
CA ILE A 305 16.74 9.04 1.16
C ILE A 305 16.93 8.65 -0.29
N LEU A 306 16.85 9.64 -1.18
CA LEU A 306 17.15 9.47 -2.60
C LEU A 306 18.65 9.65 -2.84
N VAL A 307 19.28 8.63 -3.42
CA VAL A 307 20.67 8.64 -3.87
C VAL A 307 20.70 8.49 -5.39
N GLY A 308 21.19 9.51 -6.11
CA GLY A 308 21.25 9.52 -7.58
C GLY A 308 20.13 10.32 -8.25
N ASP A 309 19.88 10.03 -9.53
CA ASP A 309 18.89 10.69 -10.39
C ASP A 309 17.90 9.66 -10.95
N ARG A 310 16.61 9.78 -10.59
CA ARG A 310 15.56 8.83 -11.01
C ARG A 310 15.46 8.68 -12.53
N SER A 311 15.75 9.74 -13.29
CA SER A 311 15.73 9.71 -14.76
C SER A 311 16.89 8.92 -15.38
N ARG A 312 17.88 8.52 -14.56
CA ARG A 312 19.09 7.83 -15.00
C ARG A 312 19.31 6.56 -14.18
N LEU A 313 19.80 6.70 -12.96
CA LEU A 313 20.00 5.65 -11.96
C LEU A 313 19.84 6.28 -10.56
N ALA A 314 18.96 5.71 -9.74
CA ALA A 314 18.84 6.09 -8.35
C ALA A 314 18.44 4.93 -7.42
N PHE A 315 18.76 5.07 -6.14
CA PHE A 315 18.18 4.29 -5.05
C PHE A 315 17.34 5.20 -4.18
N GLU A 316 16.13 4.76 -3.87
CA GLU A 316 15.24 5.39 -2.89
C GLU A 316 15.17 4.47 -1.69
N ILE A 317 15.81 4.89 -0.59
CA ILE A 317 16.00 4.11 0.62
C ILE A 317 15.01 4.61 1.67
N GLY A 318 14.02 3.77 1.97
CA GLY A 318 13.01 4.04 2.97
C GLY A 318 13.47 3.79 4.41
N PRO A 319 12.55 3.97 5.36
CA PRO A 319 12.84 3.74 6.77
C PRO A 319 13.20 2.30 7.08
N ALA A 320 13.76 2.09 8.27
CA ALA A 320 13.94 0.75 8.81
C ALA A 320 12.58 0.07 8.99
N ASP A 321 12.52 -1.20 8.63
CA ASP A 321 11.37 -2.05 8.82
C ASP A 321 11.08 -2.18 10.33
N PRO A 322 9.81 -2.02 10.77
CA PRO A 322 9.44 -2.12 12.18
C PRO A 322 9.72 -3.50 12.77
N ASP A 323 9.70 -4.57 11.96
CA ASP A 323 9.96 -5.95 12.38
C ASP A 323 11.46 -6.30 12.41
N GLY A 324 12.32 -5.42 11.90
CA GLY A 324 13.75 -5.60 11.93
C GLY A 324 14.52 -4.34 11.58
N ALA A 325 15.25 -3.78 12.54
CA ALA A 325 16.10 -2.59 12.35
C ALA A 325 17.17 -2.74 11.24
N GLN A 326 17.42 -3.98 10.79
CA GLN A 326 18.36 -4.32 9.72
C GLN A 326 17.69 -4.55 8.36
N LEU A 327 16.37 -4.40 8.27
CA LEU A 327 15.62 -4.44 7.03
C LEU A 327 15.21 -3.01 6.66
N ARG A 328 15.27 -2.67 5.37
CA ARG A 328 14.83 -1.38 4.84
C ARG A 328 14.21 -1.56 3.47
N THR A 329 13.20 -0.78 3.14
CA THR A 329 12.73 -0.67 1.75
C THR A 329 13.81 0.04 0.92
N CYS A 330 14.18 -0.52 -0.21
CA CYS A 330 15.15 0.04 -1.15
C CYS A 330 14.66 -0.14 -2.59
N THR A 331 14.11 0.93 -3.14
CA THR A 331 13.57 0.96 -4.50
C THR A 331 14.65 1.45 -5.45
N MET A 332 14.90 0.71 -6.52
CA MET A 332 15.85 1.07 -7.56
C MET A 332 15.10 1.68 -8.74
N TRP A 333 15.64 2.78 -9.25
CA TRP A 333 15.16 3.51 -10.41
C TRP A 333 16.18 3.42 -11.55
N LEU A 334 15.69 3.16 -12.76
CA LEU A 334 16.43 3.24 -14.02
C LEU A 334 15.56 3.90 -15.08
N ASP A 335 16.11 4.87 -15.82
CA ASP A 335 15.42 5.54 -16.93
C ASP A 335 14.04 6.11 -16.56
N GLY A 336 13.92 6.68 -15.36
CA GLY A 336 12.65 7.23 -14.85
C GLY A 336 11.65 6.18 -14.37
N ALA A 337 12.00 4.90 -14.40
CA ALA A 337 11.12 3.80 -14.02
C ALA A 337 11.65 3.03 -12.80
N ILE A 338 10.73 2.57 -11.96
CA ILE A 338 11.06 1.63 -10.88
C ILE A 338 11.37 0.27 -11.50
N VAL A 339 12.53 -0.29 -11.16
CA VAL A 339 12.98 -1.60 -11.63
C VAL A 339 13.08 -2.64 -10.51
N THR A 340 12.75 -2.26 -9.27
CA THR A 340 12.45 -3.20 -8.17
C THR A 340 11.06 -2.91 -7.57
N PRO A 341 9.96 -3.05 -8.34
CA PRO A 341 8.63 -2.68 -7.85
C PRO A 341 8.04 -3.66 -6.85
N PHE A 342 8.71 -4.80 -6.61
CA PHE A 342 8.34 -5.84 -5.67
C PHE A 342 9.61 -6.42 -5.07
N ASP A 343 9.48 -7.00 -3.88
CA ASP A 343 10.61 -7.54 -3.10
C ASP A 343 11.75 -6.51 -3.00
N ASN A 344 11.40 -5.28 -2.61
CA ASN A 344 12.35 -4.19 -2.44
C ASN A 344 12.82 -4.08 -0.98
N THR A 345 12.57 -5.08 -0.13
CA THR A 345 13.06 -5.08 1.25
C THR A 345 14.47 -5.64 1.31
N ALA A 346 15.42 -4.78 1.66
CA ALA A 346 16.83 -5.11 1.76
C ALA A 346 17.20 -5.51 3.19
N TYR A 347 17.85 -6.66 3.35
CA TYR A 347 18.69 -6.90 4.52
C TYR A 347 19.96 -6.05 4.41
N VAL A 348 19.94 -4.92 5.11
CA VAL A 348 20.89 -3.81 5.01
C VAL A 348 22.36 -4.26 5.06
N PRO A 349 22.79 -5.14 6.00
CA PRO A 349 24.19 -5.55 6.06
C PRO A 349 24.67 -6.31 4.81
N GLN A 350 23.84 -7.20 4.27
CA GLN A 350 24.17 -7.95 3.06
C GLN A 350 24.10 -7.07 1.83
N PHE A 351 23.03 -6.28 1.69
CA PHE A 351 22.82 -5.49 0.50
C PHE A 351 23.88 -4.37 0.36
N ALA A 352 24.21 -3.67 1.44
CA ALA A 352 25.30 -2.69 1.43
C ALA A 352 26.67 -3.34 1.16
N HIS A 353 26.87 -4.61 1.55
CA HIS A 353 28.08 -5.37 1.21
C HIS A 353 28.14 -5.67 -0.30
N SER A 354 27.04 -6.11 -0.91
CA SER A 354 26.95 -6.36 -2.35
C SER A 354 27.26 -5.10 -3.17
N LEU A 355 26.64 -3.96 -2.83
CA LEU A 355 26.90 -2.68 -3.51
C LEU A 355 28.37 -2.28 -3.44
N ARG A 356 29.03 -2.46 -2.29
CA ARG A 356 30.47 -2.17 -2.14
C ARG A 356 31.35 -3.13 -2.93
N TRP A 357 30.96 -4.39 -3.03
CA TRP A 357 31.67 -5.39 -3.83
C TRP A 357 31.61 -5.03 -5.32
N ASP A 358 30.43 -4.65 -5.82
CA ASP A 358 30.24 -4.20 -7.21
C ASP A 358 31.04 -2.93 -7.51
N VAL A 359 31.00 -1.93 -6.61
CA VAL A 359 31.84 -0.73 -6.71
C VAL A 359 33.33 -1.07 -6.83
N ALA A 360 33.81 -2.03 -6.02
CA ALA A 360 35.20 -2.46 -6.06
C ALA A 360 35.54 -3.19 -7.37
N ALA A 361 34.63 -3.99 -7.91
CA ALA A 361 34.79 -4.67 -9.19
C ALA A 361 34.89 -3.65 -10.34
N TYR A 362 33.97 -2.69 -10.41
CA TYR A 362 34.00 -1.62 -11.42
C TYR A 362 35.30 -0.82 -11.39
N ARG A 363 35.75 -0.43 -10.19
CA ARG A 363 37.04 0.28 -10.01
C ARG A 363 38.25 -0.56 -10.44
N ALA A 364 38.16 -1.88 -10.37
CA ALA A 364 39.21 -2.80 -10.82
C ALA A 364 39.15 -3.09 -12.33
N GLY A 365 38.25 -2.43 -13.08
CA GLY A 365 38.02 -2.69 -14.51
C GLY A 365 37.41 -4.07 -14.78
N LYS A 366 36.82 -4.70 -13.75
CA LYS A 366 36.06 -5.92 -13.88
C LYS A 366 34.59 -5.52 -14.03
N SER A 367 33.97 -5.88 -15.15
CA SER A 367 32.51 -5.88 -15.19
C SER A 367 32.04 -7.10 -14.41
N PRO A 368 31.26 -6.97 -13.33
CA PRO A 368 30.54 -8.12 -12.82
C PRO A 368 29.65 -8.67 -13.94
N ASP A 369 29.67 -9.98 -14.14
CA ASP A 369 28.58 -10.65 -14.86
C ASP A 369 27.38 -10.59 -13.92
N PHE A 370 26.27 -10.03 -14.42
CA PHE A 370 25.05 -9.75 -13.65
C PHE A 370 25.20 -8.68 -12.56
N GLY A 371 24.40 -7.61 -12.67
CA GLY A 371 24.13 -6.73 -11.55
C GLY A 371 22.93 -7.24 -10.77
N ASP A 372 23.16 -8.01 -9.71
CA ASP A 372 22.15 -8.25 -8.66
C ASP A 372 22.02 -6.96 -7.81
N TRP A 373 21.66 -5.85 -8.47
CA TRP A 373 21.56 -4.53 -7.84
C TRP A 373 20.24 -4.35 -7.09
N GLY A 374 19.31 -5.29 -7.25
CA GLY A 374 18.12 -5.36 -6.43
C GLY A 374 18.43 -5.98 -5.06
N PRO A 375 17.75 -5.55 -3.99
CA PRO A 375 17.99 -6.05 -2.64
C PRO A 375 17.77 -7.55 -2.49
N THR A 376 16.87 -8.13 -3.29
CA THR A 376 16.51 -9.56 -3.28
C THR A 376 16.06 -10.09 -4.65
N THR A 377 16.01 -9.26 -5.70
CA THR A 377 15.35 -9.64 -6.97
C THR A 377 16.26 -10.41 -7.92
N ASN A 378 15.88 -11.65 -8.25
CA ASN A 378 16.35 -12.37 -9.46
C ASN A 378 15.56 -11.96 -10.73
N ASP A 379 14.68 -10.97 -10.59
CA ASP A 379 13.72 -10.54 -11.60
C ASP A 379 14.23 -9.39 -12.47
N LEU A 380 15.33 -8.73 -12.10
CA LEU A 380 15.99 -7.72 -12.93
C LEU A 380 17.29 -8.30 -13.50
N SER A 381 17.38 -8.37 -14.83
CA SER A 381 18.62 -8.68 -15.53
C SER A 381 19.15 -7.41 -16.20
N ALA A 382 20.42 -7.06 -16.01
CA ALA A 382 21.03 -5.91 -16.67
C ALA A 382 22.43 -6.24 -17.20
N GLU A 383 22.77 -5.69 -18.36
CA GLU A 383 24.04 -5.84 -19.06
C GLU A 383 24.59 -4.45 -19.41
N LEU A 384 25.82 -4.17 -19.01
CA LEU A 384 26.51 -2.91 -19.32
C LEU A 384 27.41 -3.10 -20.54
N ASP A 385 27.03 -2.51 -21.67
CA ASP A 385 27.82 -2.51 -22.89
C ASP A 385 29.13 -1.70 -22.72
N PRO A 386 30.20 -2.01 -23.48
CA PRO A 386 31.45 -1.25 -23.45
C PRO A 386 31.33 0.25 -23.79
N ASP A 387 30.23 0.67 -24.41
CA ASP A 387 29.95 2.06 -24.76
C ASP A 387 29.24 2.87 -23.64
N GLY A 388 29.00 2.22 -22.49
CA GLY A 388 28.31 2.77 -21.32
C GLY A 388 26.79 2.59 -21.37
N THR A 389 26.25 1.82 -22.30
CA THR A 389 24.80 1.55 -22.35
C THR A 389 24.45 0.42 -21.39
N LEU A 390 23.67 0.70 -20.35
CA LEU A 390 23.08 -0.31 -19.50
C LEU A 390 21.75 -0.75 -20.12
N ARG A 391 21.72 -1.95 -20.69
CA ARG A 391 20.47 -2.60 -21.10
C ARG A 391 19.92 -3.38 -19.92
N TYR A 392 18.65 -3.19 -19.61
CA TYR A 392 18.01 -3.94 -18.54
C TYR A 392 16.71 -4.57 -19.04
N ARG A 393 16.41 -5.72 -18.46
CA ARG A 393 15.17 -6.46 -18.60
C ARG A 393 14.68 -6.85 -17.22
N LEU A 394 13.57 -6.24 -16.83
CA LEU A 394 12.74 -6.70 -15.72
C LEU A 394 11.86 -7.84 -16.23
N ARG A 395 12.08 -9.04 -15.72
CA ARG A 395 11.19 -10.19 -15.84
C ARG A 395 10.20 -10.14 -14.71
N SER A 396 8.98 -9.71 -14.99
CA SER A 396 7.95 -9.72 -13.97
C SER A 396 7.41 -11.13 -13.81
N GLN A 397 7.76 -11.82 -12.73
CA GLN A 397 7.04 -13.05 -12.32
C GLN A 397 5.60 -12.76 -11.86
N ILE A 398 5.22 -11.49 -11.81
CA ILE A 398 3.87 -11.02 -11.50
C ILE A 398 3.09 -10.81 -12.79
N ASP A 399 2.06 -11.63 -12.99
CA ASP A 399 1.11 -11.51 -14.09
C ASP A 399 0.45 -10.11 -14.09
N GLY A 400 0.58 -9.39 -15.21
CA GLY A 400 -0.09 -8.09 -15.44
C GLY A 400 0.78 -6.83 -15.26
N VAL A 401 2.02 -6.93 -14.75
CA VAL A 401 3.01 -5.82 -14.81
C VAL A 401 3.75 -5.83 -16.16
N GLY A 402 3.87 -7.02 -16.76
CA GLY A 402 4.58 -7.28 -18.02
C GLY A 402 6.10 -7.24 -17.84
N ASP A 403 6.82 -7.98 -18.69
CA ASP A 403 8.25 -7.77 -18.83
C ASP A 403 8.50 -6.33 -19.29
N ARG A 404 9.51 -5.67 -18.71
CA ARG A 404 9.96 -4.35 -19.14
C ARG A 404 11.40 -4.43 -19.58
N GLU A 405 11.68 -3.89 -20.75
CA GLU A 405 13.04 -3.75 -21.26
C GLU A 405 13.31 -2.26 -21.48
N GLY A 406 14.52 -1.84 -21.15
CA GLY A 406 14.97 -0.47 -21.35
C GLY A 406 16.47 -0.41 -21.54
N ALA A 407 16.94 0.75 -21.96
CA ALA A 407 18.36 1.01 -22.13
C ALA A 407 18.66 2.45 -21.72
N VAL A 408 19.58 2.61 -20.78
CA VAL A 408 20.00 3.92 -20.29
C VAL A 408 21.51 4.06 -20.42
N ARG A 409 21.96 5.21 -20.90
CA ARG A 409 23.39 5.48 -21.00
C ARG A 409 23.92 6.03 -19.69
N LEU A 410 24.82 5.27 -19.06
CA LEU A 410 25.42 5.58 -17.78
C LEU A 410 26.94 5.55 -17.89
N HIS A 411 27.60 6.48 -17.21
CA HIS A 411 29.04 6.40 -17.03
C HIS A 411 29.36 5.46 -15.87
N ILE A 412 30.44 4.67 -15.98
CA ILE A 412 30.86 3.78 -14.88
C ILE A 412 31.06 4.58 -13.58
N ASP A 413 31.63 5.79 -13.69
CA ASP A 413 31.83 6.67 -12.53
C ASP A 413 30.52 7.08 -11.85
N GLU A 414 29.44 7.22 -12.63
CA GLU A 414 28.11 7.53 -12.11
C GLU A 414 27.50 6.34 -11.38
N ILE A 415 27.60 5.13 -11.96
CA ILE A 415 27.15 3.89 -11.33
C ILE A 415 27.89 3.70 -10.00
N VAL A 416 29.22 3.85 -10.02
CA VAL A 416 30.08 3.75 -8.83
C VAL A 416 29.71 4.79 -7.78
N ALA A 417 29.43 6.03 -8.17
CA ALA A 417 29.04 7.09 -7.23
C ALA A 417 27.72 6.75 -6.53
N VAL A 418 26.68 6.41 -7.30
CA VAL A 418 25.35 6.11 -6.76
C VAL A 418 25.36 4.89 -5.85
N MET A 419 26.03 3.80 -6.25
CA MET A 419 26.12 2.59 -5.42
C MET A 419 26.92 2.79 -4.14
N ALA A 420 28.04 3.53 -4.21
CA ALA A 420 28.86 3.80 -3.04
C ALA A 420 28.09 4.65 -2.03
N GLU A 421 27.43 5.71 -2.50
CA GLU A 421 26.63 6.58 -1.64
C GLU A 421 25.42 5.84 -1.05
N ALA A 422 24.74 4.99 -1.84
CA ALA A 422 23.63 4.18 -1.34
C ALA A 422 24.10 3.20 -0.24
N ALA A 423 25.24 2.54 -0.44
CA ALA A 423 25.82 1.66 0.58
C ALA A 423 26.19 2.41 1.87
N ASP A 424 26.72 3.64 1.74
CA ASP A 424 27.08 4.47 2.88
C ASP A 424 25.85 4.95 3.64
N VAL A 425 24.81 5.41 2.94
CA VAL A 425 23.50 5.78 3.52
C VAL A 425 22.88 4.61 4.27
N LEU A 426 22.84 3.43 3.65
CA LEU A 426 22.31 2.21 4.23
C LEU A 426 23.01 1.86 5.56
N THR A 427 24.33 2.04 5.65
CA THR A 427 25.10 1.77 6.89
C THR A 427 25.17 2.92 7.89
N ALA A 428 24.90 4.16 7.47
CA ALA A 428 24.94 5.32 8.37
C ALA A 428 23.71 5.37 9.31
N GLY A 429 22.63 4.69 8.93
CA GLY A 429 21.37 4.62 9.69
C GLY A 429 21.11 3.29 10.42
N THR A 430 22.12 2.42 10.56
CA THR A 430 22.05 1.15 11.33
C THR A 430 22.69 1.24 12.70
#